data_AF-A0A3B9M0H7-F1
#
_entry.id   AF-A0A3B9M0H7-F1
#
_cell.length_a   1.000
_cell.length_b   1.000
_cell.length_c   1.000
_cell.angle_alpha   90.00
_cell.angle_beta   90.00
_cell.angle_gamma   90.00
#
_symmetry.space_group_name_H-M   'P 1'
#
loop_
_entity.id
_entity.type
_entity.pdbx_description
1 polymer ?
#
loop_
_entity_poly.entity_id
_entity_poly.type
_entity_poly.pdbx_seq_one_letter_code
_entity_poly.pdbx_strand_id
1 'polypeptide(L)'
;MPSPIRKIVAGSQRVTLVLVATTAAVLIAATAIVIYQSRTPRITKINYSELYQIAETGSAVSLAIESDTLTVQSKQGASLQATVTSDAIRQGLVEQFRKNNVPIEFRPVETSWTTTVLTWGAPFLTVLLLSLIGWRVYASMNGGVGSFRMSDQNGKQNVSFCDVAGVDEATSELSETIDFLRDPARFGRLGGRVPRGILLYGPPGTGKTLLARAVAGEAGVPFLLASGSSFQEKFAGVGASRVRRLFAEGKKVSPCIIFIDEIDALGRQRGRGNDSATADQDQTLNQLLIEMDGFDQSSSIVVIGSTNRPDVLDRALTRPGRFDREVAVNLPDVRGREAILRVHARRMQLDTQLDLSWVARGTPGFSGADLANLLNEAAIAATRDNSEAVGRTHIEFARDRILMGAERHGFMMDQDERYATAVHEAGHVAVGLAVKNGDPIHKVSILPRGRALGVTQSLPERDRLMKKLEYLEDQIAVLLGGRAAEQILLSTMTAGASNDIQRAVEIARSMVSEFGMSPLGPIYLGDPRTEPLSQSLLDRVEEAVNNIINTQLARACEVVTSKQDSIARLVELLLEHDTVEADGIEQCFAPEQPNPPLDFHPQLAPLPQPAA
;
A
#
# COMPACT_ATOMS: atom_id res chain seq x y z
N MET A 1 -32.78 0.10 -21.88
CA MET A 1 -31.79 1.14 -22.22
C MET A 1 -30.40 0.60 -21.92
N PRO A 2 -29.45 0.53 -22.87
CA PRO A 2 -28.12 0.00 -22.60
C PRO A 2 -27.27 1.00 -21.82
N SER A 3 -26.45 0.48 -20.89
CA SER A 3 -25.69 1.24 -19.89
C SER A 3 -24.64 2.20 -20.48
N PRO A 4 -24.33 3.32 -19.81
CA PRO A 4 -23.38 4.34 -20.26
C PRO A 4 -21.91 3.85 -20.35
N ILE A 5 -21.61 2.66 -19.83
CA ILE A 5 -20.27 2.06 -19.84
C ILE A 5 -19.85 1.63 -21.26
N ARG A 6 -20.80 1.22 -22.13
CA ARG A 6 -20.48 0.81 -23.51
C ARG A 6 -20.05 1.97 -24.43
N LYS A 7 -20.43 3.21 -24.12
CA LYS A 7 -20.08 4.38 -24.95
C LYS A 7 -18.65 4.89 -24.73
N ILE A 8 -18.09 4.70 -23.53
CA ILE A 8 -16.74 5.20 -23.18
C ILE A 8 -15.65 4.25 -23.73
N VAL A 9 -15.88 2.93 -23.65
CA VAL A 9 -14.96 1.93 -24.23
C VAL A 9 -14.89 2.05 -25.76
N ALA A 10 -16.01 2.36 -26.41
CA ALA A 10 -16.08 2.53 -27.86
C ALA A 10 -15.27 3.74 -28.37
N GLY A 11 -15.09 4.80 -27.57
CA GLY A 11 -14.29 5.97 -27.93
C GLY A 11 -12.79 5.70 -27.90
N SER A 12 -12.31 5.04 -26.86
CA SER A 12 -10.91 4.61 -26.72
C SER A 12 -10.52 3.62 -27.80
N GLN A 13 -11.35 2.60 -28.05
CA GLN A 13 -11.08 1.59 -29.08
C GLN A 13 -10.97 2.20 -30.48
N ARG A 14 -11.77 3.22 -30.82
CA ARG A 14 -11.66 3.90 -32.12
C ARG A 14 -10.33 4.61 -32.30
N VAL A 15 -9.79 5.23 -31.25
CA VAL A 15 -8.50 5.91 -31.31
C VAL A 15 -7.35 4.89 -31.45
N THR A 16 -7.39 3.79 -30.69
CA THR A 16 -6.37 2.74 -30.78
C THR A 16 -6.39 2.06 -32.16
N LEU A 17 -7.58 1.81 -32.70
CA LEU A 17 -7.76 1.14 -34.00
C LEU A 17 -7.31 2.04 -35.16
N VAL A 18 -7.54 3.35 -35.09
CA VAL A 18 -6.98 4.33 -36.05
C VAL A 18 -5.46 4.34 -35.96
N LEU A 19 -4.89 4.33 -34.75
CA LEU A 19 -3.44 4.36 -34.56
C LEU A 19 -2.76 3.09 -35.10
N VAL A 20 -3.34 1.92 -34.84
CA VAL A 20 -2.87 0.63 -35.37
C VAL A 20 -3.02 0.55 -36.90
N ALA A 21 -4.13 1.05 -37.45
CA ALA A 21 -4.32 1.09 -38.90
C ALA A 21 -3.29 2.00 -39.61
N THR A 22 -2.94 3.13 -38.99
CA THR A 22 -1.93 4.04 -39.55
C THR A 22 -0.51 3.48 -39.48
N THR A 23 -0.12 2.83 -38.37
CA THR A 23 1.20 2.19 -38.28
C THR A 23 1.34 1.05 -39.27
N ALA A 24 0.29 0.24 -39.47
CA ALA A 24 0.25 -0.79 -40.50
C ALA A 24 0.40 -0.20 -41.91
N ALA A 25 -0.30 0.91 -42.22
CA ALA A 25 -0.21 1.55 -43.53
C ALA A 25 1.21 2.10 -43.83
N VAL A 26 1.87 2.69 -42.83
CA VAL A 26 3.26 3.16 -42.96
C VAL A 26 4.23 2.00 -43.18
N LEU A 27 4.03 0.88 -42.49
CA LEU A 27 4.88 -0.31 -42.63
C LEU A 27 4.70 -0.99 -44.00
N ILE A 28 3.47 -1.00 -44.53
CA ILE A 28 3.16 -1.47 -45.89
C ILE A 28 3.80 -0.56 -46.94
N ALA A 29 3.73 0.76 -46.75
CA ALA A 29 4.37 1.71 -47.66
C ALA A 29 5.90 1.56 -47.64
N ALA A 30 6.51 1.40 -46.46
CA ALA A 30 7.95 1.18 -46.31
C ALA A 30 8.40 -0.13 -46.98
N THR A 31 7.66 -1.22 -46.78
CA THR A 31 7.95 -2.51 -47.43
C THR A 31 7.74 -2.45 -48.94
N ALA A 32 6.74 -1.74 -49.44
CA ALA A 32 6.54 -1.52 -50.87
C ALA A 32 7.70 -0.72 -51.50
N ILE A 33 8.25 0.28 -50.80
CA ILE A 33 9.42 1.04 -51.25
C ILE A 33 10.67 0.15 -51.30
N VAL A 34 10.89 -0.69 -50.27
CA VAL A 34 12.01 -1.65 -50.24
C VAL A 34 11.88 -2.67 -51.38
N ILE A 35 10.68 -3.20 -51.63
CA ILE A 35 10.42 -4.13 -52.74
C ILE A 35 10.66 -3.43 -54.09
N TYR A 36 10.23 -2.18 -54.24
CA TYR A 36 10.47 -1.40 -55.47
C TYR A 36 11.98 -1.16 -55.71
N GLN A 37 12.74 -0.78 -54.67
CA GLN A 37 14.19 -0.65 -54.77
C GLN A 37 14.89 -1.98 -55.07
N SER A 38 14.35 -3.11 -54.61
CA SER A 38 14.92 -4.43 -54.90
C SER A 38 14.70 -4.91 -56.36
N ARG A 39 13.86 -4.23 -57.15
CA ARG A 39 13.56 -4.59 -58.55
C ARG A 39 14.48 -3.92 -59.59
N THR A 40 15.38 -3.01 -59.21
CA THR A 40 16.36 -2.47 -60.15
C THR A 40 17.49 -3.49 -60.39
N PRO A 41 17.84 -3.83 -61.64
CA PRO A 41 18.94 -4.75 -61.92
C PRO A 41 20.24 -4.23 -61.32
N ARG A 42 21.02 -5.11 -60.67
CA ARG A 42 22.31 -4.75 -60.08
C ARG A 42 23.30 -4.40 -61.20
N ILE A 43 23.53 -3.11 -61.40
CA ILE A 43 24.55 -2.61 -62.30
C ILE A 43 25.90 -2.66 -61.56
N THR A 44 26.83 -3.47 -62.06
CA THR A 44 28.18 -3.56 -61.48
C THR A 44 29.03 -2.45 -62.07
N LYS A 45 29.55 -1.56 -61.21
CA LYS A 45 30.46 -0.49 -61.64
C LYS A 45 31.84 -1.07 -61.91
N ILE A 46 32.34 -0.89 -63.13
CA ILE A 46 33.68 -1.30 -63.56
C ILE A 46 34.54 -0.08 -63.86
N ASN A 47 35.86 -0.23 -63.78
CA ASN A 47 36.78 0.85 -64.10
C ASN A 47 36.96 0.99 -65.63
N TYR A 48 37.60 2.10 -66.04
CA TYR A 48 37.86 2.38 -67.46
C TYR A 48 38.73 1.30 -68.14
N SER A 49 39.75 0.79 -67.44
CA SER A 49 40.70 -0.19 -68.00
C SER A 49 40.01 -1.52 -68.32
N GLU A 50 39.11 -1.97 -67.45
CA GLU A 50 38.29 -3.17 -67.65
C GLU A 50 37.30 -2.98 -68.80
N LEU A 51 36.70 -1.79 -68.92
CA LEU A 51 35.83 -1.46 -70.04
C LEU A 51 36.61 -1.49 -71.38
N TYR A 52 37.84 -0.96 -71.39
CA TYR A 52 38.70 -0.98 -72.56
C TYR A 52 39.11 -2.41 -72.97
N GLN A 53 39.44 -3.28 -72.00
CA GLN A 53 39.72 -4.69 -72.28
C GLN A 53 38.52 -5.44 -72.86
N ILE A 54 37.31 -5.15 -72.38
CA ILE A 54 36.08 -5.74 -72.92
C ILE A 54 35.84 -5.25 -74.36
N ALA A 55 36.18 -4.00 -74.66
CA ALA A 55 36.14 -3.45 -76.01
C ALA A 55 37.13 -4.15 -76.94
N GLU A 56 38.36 -4.36 -76.49
CA GLU A 56 39.44 -4.98 -77.28
C GLU A 56 39.20 -6.47 -77.55
N THR A 57 38.69 -7.22 -76.56
CA THR A 57 38.44 -8.67 -76.67
C THR A 57 37.15 -9.04 -77.41
N GLY A 58 36.30 -8.06 -77.79
CA GLY A 58 35.04 -8.33 -78.52
C GLY A 58 34.00 -9.10 -77.69
N SER A 59 34.05 -8.96 -76.36
CA SER A 59 33.20 -9.71 -75.42
C SER A 59 31.85 -9.04 -75.11
N ALA A 60 31.57 -7.88 -75.73
CA ALA A 60 30.33 -7.13 -75.56
C ALA A 60 29.26 -7.51 -76.60
N VAL A 61 27.99 -7.44 -76.18
CA VAL A 61 26.80 -7.68 -77.02
C VAL A 61 26.16 -6.37 -77.45
N SER A 62 26.14 -5.37 -76.57
CA SER A 62 25.63 -4.03 -76.88
C SER A 62 26.29 -2.98 -76.00
N LEU A 63 26.41 -1.76 -76.54
CA LEU A 63 26.88 -0.59 -75.83
C LEU A 63 25.78 0.46 -75.81
N ALA A 64 25.31 0.82 -74.61
CA ALA A 64 24.38 1.93 -74.41
C ALA A 64 25.13 3.13 -73.79
N ILE A 65 24.98 4.30 -74.41
CA ILE A 65 25.63 5.54 -73.95
C ILE A 65 24.57 6.48 -73.38
N GLU A 66 24.67 6.76 -72.08
CA GLU A 66 23.82 7.67 -71.30
C GLU A 66 24.69 8.80 -70.74
N SER A 67 24.79 9.91 -71.49
CA SER A 67 25.68 11.06 -71.21
C SER A 67 27.12 10.63 -70.92
N ASP A 68 27.56 10.67 -69.65
CA ASP A 68 28.93 10.33 -69.23
C ASP A 68 29.08 8.87 -68.81
N THR A 69 28.00 8.08 -68.84
CA THR A 69 27.99 6.67 -68.45
C THR A 69 27.82 5.76 -69.66
N LEU A 70 28.70 4.77 -69.74
CA LEU A 70 28.70 3.72 -70.75
C LEU A 70 28.25 2.43 -70.06
N THR A 71 27.14 1.87 -70.50
CA THR A 71 26.63 0.59 -70.00
C THR A 71 26.84 -0.46 -71.08
N VAL A 72 27.64 -1.48 -70.76
CA VAL A 72 27.95 -2.61 -71.63
C VAL A 72 27.22 -3.84 -71.13
N GLN A 73 26.53 -4.53 -72.05
CA GLN A 73 26.10 -5.90 -71.78
C GLN A 73 27.17 -6.88 -72.27
N SER A 74 27.75 -7.63 -71.35
CA SER A 74 28.69 -8.70 -71.67
C SER A 74 27.94 -9.90 -72.28
N LYS A 75 28.62 -10.69 -73.13
CA LYS A 75 28.10 -11.98 -73.65
C LYS A 75 27.68 -12.95 -72.54
N GLN A 76 28.17 -12.76 -71.32
CA GLN A 76 27.81 -13.54 -70.13
C GLN A 76 26.52 -13.06 -69.44
N GLY A 77 25.81 -12.07 -69.99
CA GLY A 77 24.53 -11.58 -69.46
C GLY A 77 24.64 -10.55 -68.32
N ALA A 78 25.85 -10.13 -67.95
CA ALA A 78 26.06 -9.09 -66.94
C ALA A 78 26.01 -7.68 -67.54
N SER A 79 25.26 -6.77 -66.91
CA SER A 79 25.24 -5.34 -67.21
C SER A 79 26.32 -4.61 -66.41
N LEU A 80 27.36 -4.15 -67.09
CA LEU A 80 28.51 -3.47 -66.51
C LEU A 80 28.44 -1.98 -66.88
N GLN A 81 28.74 -1.09 -65.94
CA GLN A 81 28.70 0.36 -66.19
C GLN A 81 30.02 1.01 -65.80
N ALA A 82 30.56 1.83 -66.71
CA ALA A 82 31.71 2.70 -66.43
C ALA A 82 31.34 4.16 -66.72
N THR A 83 31.92 5.08 -65.96
CA THR A 83 31.76 6.52 -66.19
C THR A 83 33.01 7.06 -66.87
N VAL A 84 32.85 7.67 -68.05
CA VAL A 84 33.93 8.26 -68.84
C VAL A 84 33.55 9.70 -69.19
N THR A 85 34.10 10.62 -68.40
CA THR A 85 33.82 12.06 -68.47
C THR A 85 34.57 12.78 -69.60
N SER A 86 35.65 12.20 -70.14
CA SER A 86 36.41 12.81 -71.25
C SER A 86 35.87 12.37 -72.61
N ASP A 87 35.46 13.34 -73.44
CA ASP A 87 34.84 13.09 -74.74
C ASP A 87 35.81 12.44 -75.75
N ALA A 88 37.08 12.87 -75.76
CA ALA A 88 38.11 12.31 -76.64
C ALA A 88 38.38 10.83 -76.36
N ILE A 89 38.40 10.46 -75.08
CA ILE A 89 38.60 9.07 -74.63
C ILE A 89 37.36 8.22 -74.97
N ARG A 90 36.16 8.79 -74.82
CA ARG A 90 34.89 8.13 -75.16
C ARG A 90 34.81 7.81 -76.66
N GLN A 91 35.17 8.75 -77.52
CA GLN A 91 35.19 8.57 -78.97
C GLN A 91 36.17 7.46 -79.39
N GLY A 92 37.37 7.40 -78.80
CA GLY A 92 38.33 6.32 -79.05
C GLY A 92 37.81 4.93 -78.67
N LEU A 93 37.01 4.85 -77.61
CA LEU A 93 36.42 3.60 -77.13
C LEU A 93 35.21 3.16 -77.97
N VAL A 94 34.40 4.12 -78.41
CA VAL A 94 33.32 3.91 -79.38
C VAL A 94 33.86 3.37 -80.71
N GLU A 95 35.00 3.89 -81.18
CA GLU A 95 35.67 3.41 -82.40
C GLU A 95 36.18 1.96 -82.25
N GLN A 96 36.70 1.59 -81.08
CA GLN A 96 37.11 0.21 -80.77
C GLN A 96 35.91 -0.76 -80.75
N PHE A 97 34.80 -0.37 -80.11
CA PHE A 97 33.57 -1.17 -80.14
C PHE A 97 32.95 -1.28 -81.54
N ARG A 98 33.10 -0.24 -82.37
CA ARG A 98 32.67 -0.26 -83.78
C ARG A 98 33.51 -1.21 -84.63
N LYS A 99 34.84 -1.24 -84.46
CA LYS A 99 35.73 -2.20 -85.16
C LYS A 99 35.37 -3.66 -84.88
N ASN A 100 34.87 -3.93 -83.67
CA ASN A 100 34.44 -5.26 -83.25
C ASN A 100 32.94 -5.55 -83.51
N ASN A 101 32.27 -4.75 -84.36
CA ASN A 101 30.88 -4.92 -84.80
C ASN A 101 29.83 -4.98 -83.66
N VAL A 102 30.01 -4.21 -82.59
CA VAL A 102 29.03 -4.12 -81.48
C VAL A 102 28.01 -3.00 -81.77
N PRO A 103 26.69 -3.25 -81.67
CA PRO A 103 25.67 -2.22 -81.85
C PRO A 103 25.70 -1.18 -80.72
N ILE A 104 25.64 0.11 -81.09
CA ILE A 104 25.75 1.24 -80.17
C ILE A 104 24.44 2.03 -80.17
N GLU A 105 23.79 2.16 -79.01
CA GLU A 105 22.56 2.95 -78.81
C GLU A 105 22.83 4.17 -77.90
N PHE A 106 22.35 5.35 -78.29
CA PHE A 106 22.34 6.54 -77.44
C PHE A 106 20.98 6.70 -76.79
N ARG A 107 20.92 6.73 -75.45
CA ARG A 107 19.67 6.93 -74.70
C ARG A 107 19.67 8.28 -73.99
N PRO A 108 18.66 9.14 -74.23
CA PRO A 108 18.49 10.37 -73.45
C PRO A 108 18.04 10.03 -72.02
N VAL A 109 18.56 10.76 -71.03
CA VAL A 109 18.18 10.60 -69.62
C VAL A 109 16.81 11.25 -69.41
N GLU A 110 15.74 10.47 -69.48
CA GLU A 110 14.40 10.95 -69.11
C GLU A 110 14.17 10.77 -67.60
N THR A 111 14.22 11.86 -66.84
CA THR A 111 13.82 11.88 -65.43
C THR A 111 12.30 11.82 -65.35
N SER A 112 11.75 10.63 -65.14
CA SER A 112 10.30 10.46 -64.99
C SER A 112 9.79 11.25 -63.77
N TRP A 113 8.93 12.25 -64.01
CA TRP A 113 8.32 13.08 -62.97
C TRP A 113 7.62 12.27 -61.86
N THR A 114 7.17 11.06 -62.17
CA THR A 114 6.51 10.16 -61.22
C THR A 114 7.46 9.68 -60.11
N THR A 115 8.75 9.50 -60.40
CA THR A 115 9.72 9.08 -59.38
C THR A 115 10.05 10.23 -58.43
N THR A 116 10.13 11.46 -58.94
CA THR A 116 10.34 12.67 -58.12
C THR A 116 9.16 12.92 -57.19
N VAL A 117 7.92 12.85 -57.68
CA VAL A 117 6.72 13.05 -56.86
C VAL A 117 6.55 11.97 -55.80
N LEU A 118 6.84 10.70 -56.13
CA LEU A 118 6.72 9.61 -55.16
C LEU A 118 7.79 9.69 -54.06
N THR A 119 9.01 10.05 -54.42
CA THR A 119 10.15 10.09 -53.47
C THR A 119 10.06 11.29 -52.52
N TRP A 120 9.61 12.44 -53.01
CA TRP A 120 9.53 13.66 -52.19
C TRP A 120 8.11 13.94 -51.65
N GLY A 121 7.06 13.49 -52.32
CA GLY A 121 5.67 13.72 -51.90
C GLY A 121 5.22 12.81 -50.75
N ALA A 122 5.68 11.56 -50.71
CA ALA A 122 5.36 10.63 -49.62
C ALA A 122 5.80 11.13 -48.22
N PRO A 123 7.05 11.61 -48.00
CA PRO A 123 7.45 12.13 -46.69
C PRO A 123 6.74 13.42 -46.28
N PHE A 124 6.38 14.29 -47.23
CA PHE A 124 5.59 15.48 -46.92
C PHE A 124 4.17 15.14 -46.47
N LEU A 125 3.54 14.16 -47.12
CA LEU A 125 2.18 13.73 -46.81
C LEU A 125 2.12 12.99 -45.46
N THR A 126 3.14 12.22 -45.10
CA THR A 126 3.22 11.58 -43.79
C THR A 126 3.42 12.58 -42.66
N VAL A 127 4.29 13.59 -42.82
CA VAL A 127 4.46 14.66 -41.83
C VAL A 127 3.18 15.47 -41.66
N LEU A 128 2.46 15.78 -42.74
CA LEU A 128 1.16 16.45 -42.70
C LEU A 128 0.12 15.63 -41.92
N LEU A 129 0.07 14.31 -42.15
CA LEU A 129 -0.88 13.41 -41.49
C LEU A 129 -0.57 13.26 -39.99
N LEU A 130 0.71 13.18 -39.62
CA LEU A 130 1.15 13.14 -38.22
C LEU A 130 0.89 14.47 -37.50
N SER A 131 1.08 15.60 -38.18
CA SER A 131 0.78 16.94 -37.64
C SER A 131 -0.71 17.11 -37.32
N LEU A 132 -1.61 16.67 -38.21
CA LEU A 132 -3.06 16.70 -38.00
C LEU A 132 -3.52 15.81 -36.83
N ILE A 133 -2.89 14.65 -36.64
CA ILE A 133 -3.17 13.77 -35.50
C ILE A 133 -2.61 14.36 -34.21
N GLY A 134 -1.38 14.91 -34.23
CA GLY A 134 -0.79 15.60 -33.10
C GLY A 134 -1.64 16.78 -32.64
N TRP A 135 -2.22 17.55 -33.56
CA TRP A 135 -3.16 18.61 -33.23
C TRP A 135 -4.46 18.07 -32.60
N ARG A 136 -5.02 16.96 -33.10
CA ARG A 136 -6.19 16.31 -32.46
C ARG A 136 -5.90 15.75 -31.08
N VAL A 137 -4.71 15.17 -30.86
CA VAL A 137 -4.29 14.68 -29.53
C VAL A 137 -4.02 15.83 -28.58
N TYR A 138 -3.35 16.89 -29.03
CA TYR A 138 -3.14 18.11 -28.24
C TYR A 138 -4.47 18.81 -27.90
N ALA A 139 -5.40 18.90 -28.84
CA ALA A 139 -6.75 19.40 -28.60
C ALA A 139 -7.56 18.48 -27.67
N SER A 140 -7.32 17.17 -27.68
CA SER A 140 -7.88 16.22 -26.71
C SER A 140 -7.25 16.32 -25.32
N MET A 141 -6.00 16.78 -25.20
CA MET A 141 -5.32 17.03 -23.93
C MET A 141 -5.70 18.39 -23.34
N ASN A 142 -5.91 19.43 -24.15
CA ASN A 142 -6.36 20.75 -23.68
C ASN A 142 -7.90 20.88 -23.60
N GLY A 143 -8.67 20.10 -24.36
CA GLY A 143 -10.13 20.02 -24.29
C GLY A 143 -10.64 19.01 -23.26
N GLY A 144 -9.72 18.27 -22.63
CA GLY A 144 -9.97 17.36 -21.53
C GLY A 144 -9.22 17.82 -20.30
N VAL A 145 -9.69 18.92 -19.68
CA VAL A 145 -9.59 19.05 -18.22
C VAL A 145 -10.05 17.72 -17.68
N GLY A 146 -9.11 16.94 -17.14
CA GLY A 146 -9.38 15.63 -16.58
C GLY A 146 -10.66 15.74 -15.78
N SER A 147 -11.64 14.94 -16.15
CA SER A 147 -12.77 14.69 -15.27
C SER A 147 -12.17 14.07 -14.02
N PHE A 148 -11.79 14.94 -13.09
CA PHE A 148 -11.83 14.66 -11.67
C PHE A 148 -13.17 13.97 -11.49
N ARG A 149 -13.14 12.65 -11.35
CA ARG A 149 -14.29 11.93 -10.82
C ARG A 149 -14.34 12.34 -9.36
N MET A 150 -14.84 13.55 -9.12
CA MET A 150 -15.60 13.81 -7.93
C MET A 150 -16.69 12.75 -7.99
N SER A 151 -16.68 11.83 -7.04
CA SER A 151 -17.83 10.97 -6.86
C SER A 151 -18.94 11.94 -6.49
N ASP A 152 -19.76 12.30 -7.49
CA ASP A 152 -20.95 13.11 -7.29
C ASP A 152 -21.93 12.25 -6.50
N GLN A 153 -21.69 12.14 -5.20
CA GLN A 153 -22.65 11.62 -4.24
C GLN A 153 -23.64 12.74 -3.92
N ASN A 154 -24.32 13.23 -4.97
CA ASN A 154 -25.59 13.95 -4.86
C ASN A 154 -26.74 13.02 -4.42
N GLY A 155 -26.44 11.77 -4.07
CA GLY A 155 -27.35 10.89 -3.34
C GLY A 155 -27.23 11.16 -1.85
N LYS A 156 -28.37 11.33 -1.17
CA LYS A 156 -28.47 11.35 0.30
C LYS A 156 -27.43 10.39 0.91
N GLN A 157 -26.55 10.93 1.74
CA GLN A 157 -25.57 10.11 2.47
C GLN A 157 -26.37 9.10 3.32
N ASN A 158 -26.21 7.80 3.04
CA ASN A 158 -26.85 6.72 3.80
C ASN A 158 -26.15 6.45 5.15
N VAL A 159 -25.19 7.28 5.55
CA VAL A 159 -24.43 7.13 6.78
C VAL A 159 -24.91 8.18 7.76
N SER A 160 -25.34 7.74 8.94
CA SER A 160 -25.82 8.58 10.03
C SER A 160 -24.95 8.39 11.27
N PHE A 161 -25.19 9.19 12.33
CA PHE A 161 -24.50 8.98 13.61
C PHE A 161 -24.78 7.58 14.21
N CYS A 162 -25.88 6.92 13.84
CA CYS A 162 -26.18 5.55 14.24
C CYS A 162 -25.22 4.48 13.68
N ASP A 163 -24.40 4.85 12.70
CA ASP A 163 -23.38 4.00 12.06
C ASP A 163 -21.96 4.30 12.59
N VAL A 164 -21.81 5.30 13.47
CA VAL A 164 -20.55 5.65 14.14
C VAL A 164 -20.69 5.34 15.62
N ALA A 165 -19.73 4.59 16.17
CA ALA A 165 -19.74 4.19 17.57
C ALA A 165 -18.33 4.27 18.16
N GLY A 166 -18.25 4.43 19.49
CA GLY A 166 -16.98 4.42 20.22
C GLY A 166 -16.13 5.68 20.07
N VAL A 167 -16.74 6.79 19.63
CA VAL A 167 -16.08 8.11 19.48
C VAL A 167 -16.98 9.23 20.00
N ASP A 168 -17.57 9.00 21.18
CA ASP A 168 -18.64 9.83 21.73
C ASP A 168 -18.19 11.29 21.94
N GLU A 169 -16.95 11.50 22.41
CA GLU A 169 -16.36 12.82 22.59
C GLU A 169 -16.28 13.59 21.27
N ALA A 170 -15.75 12.94 20.22
CA ALA A 170 -15.64 13.55 18.90
C ALA A 170 -17.02 13.85 18.29
N THR A 171 -18.01 12.98 18.50
CA THR A 171 -19.38 13.25 18.04
C THR A 171 -20.04 14.41 18.80
N SER A 172 -19.76 14.55 20.10
CA SER A 172 -20.24 15.66 20.91
C SER A 172 -19.64 16.98 20.45
N GLU A 173 -18.34 17.04 20.17
CA GLU A 173 -17.70 18.26 19.65
C GLU A 173 -18.23 18.66 18.26
N LEU A 174 -18.58 17.67 17.44
CA LEU A 174 -19.13 17.91 16.09
C LEU A 174 -20.63 18.22 16.09
N SER A 175 -21.35 18.00 17.21
CA SER A 175 -22.78 18.30 17.32
C SER A 175 -23.09 19.79 17.11
N GLU A 176 -22.24 20.69 17.60
CA GLU A 176 -22.35 22.13 17.37
C GLU A 176 -22.26 22.48 15.87
N THR A 177 -21.41 21.75 15.14
CA THR A 177 -21.24 21.94 13.69
C THR A 177 -22.51 21.52 12.92
N ILE A 178 -23.16 20.46 13.37
CA ILE A 178 -24.43 19.99 12.80
C ILE A 178 -25.54 21.01 13.03
N ASP A 179 -25.67 21.50 14.26
CA ASP A 179 -26.67 22.52 14.60
C ASP A 179 -26.48 23.79 13.78
N PHE A 180 -25.22 24.19 13.55
CA PHE A 180 -24.91 25.31 12.66
C PHE A 180 -25.34 25.05 11.22
N LEU A 181 -25.01 23.89 10.66
CA LEU A 181 -25.35 23.56 9.28
C LEU A 181 -26.87 23.43 9.07
N ARG A 182 -27.62 23.07 10.12
CA ARG A 182 -29.10 23.01 10.12
C ARG A 182 -29.75 24.40 10.23
N ASP A 183 -29.23 25.29 11.08
CA ASP A 183 -29.75 26.66 11.24
C ASP A 183 -28.61 27.70 11.35
N PRO A 184 -27.98 28.09 10.22
CA PRO A 184 -26.88 29.05 10.22
C PRO A 184 -27.30 30.44 10.76
N ALA A 185 -28.56 30.82 10.56
CA ALA A 185 -29.09 32.11 10.95
C ALA A 185 -29.16 32.28 12.46
N ARG A 186 -29.45 31.21 13.21
CA ARG A 186 -29.49 31.23 14.69
C ARG A 186 -28.14 31.59 15.31
N PHE A 187 -27.04 31.06 14.78
CA PHE A 187 -25.69 31.27 15.32
C PHE A 187 -25.12 32.67 15.01
N GLY A 188 -25.53 33.29 13.91
CA GLY A 188 -25.12 34.66 13.56
C GLY A 188 -25.81 35.77 14.38
N ARG A 189 -26.95 35.51 15.02
CA ARG A 189 -27.77 36.54 15.72
C ARG A 189 -27.04 37.26 16.85
N LEU A 190 -26.16 36.57 17.55
CA LEU A 190 -25.42 37.11 18.71
C LEU A 190 -23.98 37.50 18.37
N GLY A 191 -23.62 37.54 17.07
CA GLY A 191 -22.26 37.86 16.63
C GLY A 191 -21.24 36.72 16.83
N GLY A 192 -21.71 35.51 17.13
CA GLY A 192 -20.86 34.32 17.22
C GLY A 192 -20.26 33.98 15.86
N ARG A 193 -18.97 33.65 15.84
CA ARG A 193 -18.27 33.13 14.64
C ARG A 193 -18.21 31.62 14.74
N VAL A 194 -18.63 30.96 13.68
CA VAL A 194 -18.61 29.51 13.58
C VAL A 194 -17.24 29.06 13.09
N PRO A 195 -16.71 27.92 13.58
CA PRO A 195 -15.46 27.38 13.08
C PRO A 195 -15.54 27.10 11.60
N ARG A 196 -14.59 27.66 10.85
CA ARG A 196 -14.54 27.52 9.37
C ARG A 196 -13.90 26.20 8.97
N GLY A 197 -13.03 25.68 9.82
CA GLY A 197 -12.28 24.47 9.56
C GLY A 197 -12.14 23.60 10.80
N ILE A 198 -12.41 22.31 10.62
CA ILE A 198 -12.24 21.30 11.66
C ILE A 198 -11.17 20.32 11.20
N LEU A 199 -10.15 20.10 12.03
CA LEU A 199 -9.11 19.12 11.78
C LEU A 199 -9.38 17.88 12.64
N LEU A 200 -9.74 16.77 12.01
CA LEU A 200 -9.82 15.45 12.63
C LEU A 200 -8.43 14.81 12.64
N TYR A 201 -7.87 14.56 13.81
CA TYR A 201 -6.57 13.89 13.91
C TYR A 201 -6.63 12.65 14.79
N GLY A 202 -5.80 11.66 14.47
CA GLY A 202 -5.69 10.45 15.27
C GLY A 202 -5.20 9.25 14.45
N PRO A 203 -5.01 8.08 15.08
CA PRO A 203 -4.48 6.89 14.42
C PRO A 203 -5.29 6.47 13.18
N PRO A 204 -4.70 5.76 12.21
CA PRO A 204 -5.44 5.23 11.07
C PRO A 204 -6.53 4.25 11.53
N GLY A 205 -7.59 4.10 10.75
CA GLY A 205 -8.66 3.13 11.04
C GLY A 205 -9.65 3.52 12.14
N THR A 206 -9.53 4.70 12.76
CA THR A 206 -10.47 5.19 13.80
C THR A 206 -11.76 5.79 13.27
N GLY A 207 -11.98 5.77 11.95
CA GLY A 207 -13.23 6.21 11.34
C GLY A 207 -13.36 7.72 11.09
N LYS A 208 -12.25 8.48 11.00
CA LYS A 208 -12.26 9.93 10.68
C LYS A 208 -13.13 10.29 9.46
N THR A 209 -12.93 9.58 8.35
CA THR A 209 -13.71 9.77 7.11
C THR A 209 -15.16 9.34 7.26
N LEU A 210 -15.43 8.30 8.06
CA LEU A 210 -16.80 7.86 8.37
C LEU A 210 -17.54 8.90 9.22
N LEU A 211 -16.88 9.44 10.25
CA LEU A 211 -17.38 10.48 11.13
C LEU A 211 -17.75 11.74 10.35
N ALA A 212 -16.88 12.22 9.46
CA ALA A 212 -17.17 13.38 8.63
C ALA A 212 -18.37 13.17 7.69
N ARG A 213 -18.53 11.95 7.13
CA ARG A 213 -19.72 11.60 6.33
C ARG A 213 -20.98 11.55 7.17
N ALA A 214 -20.89 11.02 8.37
CA ALA A 214 -22.01 10.95 9.31
C ALA A 214 -22.48 12.35 9.74
N VAL A 215 -21.56 13.30 9.92
CA VAL A 215 -21.88 14.72 10.20
C VAL A 215 -22.68 15.33 9.04
N ALA A 216 -22.27 15.08 7.80
CA ALA A 216 -23.00 15.57 6.63
C ALA A 216 -24.39 14.92 6.48
N GLY A 217 -24.49 13.61 6.74
CA GLY A 217 -25.75 12.87 6.74
C GLY A 217 -26.73 13.39 7.79
N GLU A 218 -26.25 13.64 9.01
CA GLU A 218 -27.04 14.18 10.12
C GLU A 218 -27.47 15.63 9.87
N ALA A 219 -26.57 16.47 9.35
CA ALA A 219 -26.89 17.84 8.98
C ALA A 219 -27.79 17.94 7.72
N GLY A 220 -27.88 16.88 6.92
CA GLY A 220 -28.66 16.86 5.67
C GLY A 220 -28.06 17.72 4.56
N VAL A 221 -26.75 17.96 4.58
CA VAL A 221 -26.04 18.82 3.61
C VAL A 221 -25.19 18.01 2.62
N PRO A 222 -24.89 18.52 1.42
CA PRO A 222 -23.95 17.89 0.49
C PRO A 222 -22.55 17.72 1.09
N PHE A 223 -21.90 16.61 0.72
CA PHE A 223 -20.55 16.25 1.17
C PHE A 223 -19.60 16.13 -0.02
N LEU A 224 -18.64 17.05 -0.10
CA LEU A 224 -17.64 17.11 -1.16
C LEU A 224 -16.34 16.45 -0.65
N LEU A 225 -16.03 15.27 -1.19
CA LEU A 225 -14.83 14.52 -0.82
C LEU A 225 -13.66 14.83 -1.75
N ALA A 226 -12.52 15.21 -1.19
CA ALA A 226 -11.23 15.28 -1.86
C ALA A 226 -10.16 14.56 -1.04
N SER A 227 -9.16 13.95 -1.69
CA SER A 227 -7.98 13.40 -1.02
C SER A 227 -6.81 14.36 -1.19
N GLY A 228 -6.04 14.60 -0.13
CA GLY A 228 -4.85 15.46 -0.11
C GLY A 228 -3.81 15.02 -1.15
N SER A 229 -3.66 13.71 -1.34
CA SER A 229 -2.79 13.14 -2.38
C SER A 229 -3.23 13.51 -3.80
N SER A 230 -4.53 13.73 -4.03
CA SER A 230 -5.06 14.11 -5.36
C SER A 230 -4.66 15.51 -5.80
N PHE A 231 -4.05 16.31 -4.93
CA PHE A 231 -3.53 17.63 -5.25
C PHE A 231 -2.03 17.63 -5.53
N GLN A 232 -1.33 16.52 -5.24
CA GLN A 232 0.06 16.31 -5.62
C GLN A 232 0.12 15.80 -7.07
N GLU A 233 0.74 16.58 -7.95
CA GLU A 233 0.89 16.23 -9.37
C GLU A 233 2.29 16.61 -9.86
N LYS A 234 2.73 15.97 -10.94
CA LYS A 234 4.05 16.26 -11.56
C LYS A 234 4.09 17.60 -12.29
N PHE A 235 2.95 18.24 -12.48
CA PHE A 235 2.80 19.46 -13.25
C PHE A 235 2.51 20.65 -12.34
N ALA A 236 3.37 21.67 -12.45
CA ALA A 236 3.25 22.91 -11.70
C ALA A 236 1.88 23.58 -11.86
N GLY A 237 1.34 24.07 -10.74
CA GLY A 237 0.08 24.82 -10.71
C GLY A 237 -1.22 24.00 -10.89
N VAL A 238 -1.15 22.69 -11.19
CA VAL A 238 -2.34 21.84 -11.30
C VAL A 238 -3.02 21.66 -9.95
N GLY A 239 -2.24 21.48 -8.87
CA GLY A 239 -2.76 21.37 -7.50
C GLY A 239 -3.55 22.61 -7.08
N ALA A 240 -2.96 23.81 -7.23
CA ALA A 240 -3.62 25.08 -6.92
C ALA A 240 -4.92 25.30 -7.71
N SER A 241 -4.95 24.92 -9.00
CA SER A 241 -6.18 25.00 -9.81
C SER A 241 -7.29 24.06 -9.31
N ARG A 242 -6.94 22.84 -8.89
CA ARG A 242 -7.89 21.89 -8.29
C ARG A 242 -8.47 22.42 -6.97
N VAL A 243 -7.64 23.04 -6.13
CA VAL A 243 -8.11 23.69 -4.89
C VAL A 243 -9.14 24.78 -5.21
N ARG A 244 -8.85 25.70 -6.14
CA ARG A 244 -9.81 26.73 -6.56
C ARG A 244 -11.12 26.14 -7.05
N ARG A 245 -11.05 25.07 -7.86
CA ARG A 245 -12.23 24.40 -8.39
C ARG A 245 -13.07 23.75 -7.30
N LEU A 246 -12.46 23.05 -6.35
CA LEU A 246 -13.14 22.43 -5.22
C LEU A 246 -13.96 23.46 -4.43
N PHE A 247 -13.34 24.59 -4.11
CA PHE A 247 -13.99 25.67 -3.36
C PHE A 247 -15.05 26.39 -4.19
N ALA A 248 -14.84 26.57 -5.50
CA ALA A 248 -15.84 27.12 -6.41
C ALA A 248 -17.08 26.21 -6.56
N GLU A 249 -16.89 24.88 -6.53
CA GLU A 249 -18.00 23.92 -6.52
C GLU A 249 -18.73 23.93 -5.18
N GLY A 250 -18.01 23.98 -4.05
CA GLY A 250 -18.61 24.15 -2.71
C GLY A 250 -19.48 25.41 -2.60
N LYS A 251 -19.03 26.53 -3.16
CA LYS A 251 -19.82 27.79 -3.20
C LYS A 251 -21.14 27.64 -3.96
N LYS A 252 -21.24 26.73 -4.94
CA LYS A 252 -22.48 26.49 -5.70
C LYS A 252 -23.50 25.63 -4.95
N VAL A 253 -23.04 24.75 -4.06
CA VAL A 253 -23.86 23.77 -3.33
C VAL A 253 -24.02 24.12 -1.84
N SER A 254 -23.68 25.34 -1.44
CA SER A 254 -23.80 25.82 -0.05
C SER A 254 -25.27 25.82 0.41
N PRO A 255 -25.60 25.38 1.65
CA PRO A 255 -24.68 24.91 2.70
C PRO A 255 -24.10 23.51 2.42
N CYS A 256 -22.80 23.31 2.61
CA CYS A 256 -22.13 22.03 2.35
C CYS A 256 -20.90 21.79 3.24
N ILE A 257 -20.45 20.54 3.29
CA ILE A 257 -19.16 20.16 3.90
C ILE A 257 -18.14 19.83 2.81
N ILE A 258 -16.95 20.40 2.91
CA ILE A 258 -15.78 20.03 2.10
C ILE A 258 -14.86 19.19 2.98
N PHE A 259 -14.70 17.90 2.65
CA PHE A 259 -13.81 17.00 3.37
C PHE A 259 -12.53 16.76 2.58
N ILE A 260 -11.37 17.02 3.21
CA ILE A 260 -10.04 16.80 2.65
C ILE A 260 -9.36 15.70 3.47
N ASP A 261 -9.30 14.49 2.93
CA ASP A 261 -8.60 13.38 3.58
C ASP A 261 -7.08 13.50 3.42
N GLU A 262 -6.30 12.97 4.36
CA GLU A 262 -4.82 13.01 4.33
C GLU A 262 -4.25 14.41 4.05
N ILE A 263 -4.70 15.41 4.81
CA ILE A 263 -4.28 16.81 4.60
C ILE A 263 -2.77 17.02 4.79
N ASP A 264 -2.08 16.11 5.49
CA ASP A 264 -0.62 16.09 5.62
C ASP A 264 0.12 15.88 4.29
N ALA A 265 -0.53 15.32 3.27
CA ALA A 265 -0.01 15.32 1.91
C ALA A 265 0.15 16.75 1.34
N LEU A 266 -0.74 17.67 1.72
CA LEU A 266 -0.69 19.07 1.29
C LEU A 266 0.05 19.98 2.26
N GLY A 267 -0.10 19.69 3.55
CA GLY A 267 0.24 20.60 4.64
C GLY A 267 1.54 20.30 5.35
N ARG A 268 2.45 19.50 4.79
CA ARG A 268 3.69 19.12 5.49
C ARG A 268 4.58 20.33 5.75
N GLN A 269 5.13 20.43 6.96
CA GLN A 269 6.01 21.50 7.38
C GLN A 269 7.28 21.55 6.49
N ARG A 270 7.64 22.77 6.09
CA ARG A 270 8.72 23.07 5.13
C ARG A 270 10.03 22.38 5.52
N GLY A 271 10.57 21.56 4.64
CA GLY A 271 11.97 21.15 4.69
C GLY A 271 12.87 22.26 4.12
N ARG A 272 14.05 22.49 4.70
CA ARG A 272 15.08 23.41 4.18
C ARG A 272 15.74 22.87 2.89
N GLY A 273 14.96 22.44 1.90
CA GLY A 273 15.43 21.91 0.63
C GLY A 273 14.91 22.75 -0.54
N ASN A 274 15.82 23.30 -1.34
CA ASN A 274 15.53 24.06 -2.57
C ASN A 274 15.10 23.15 -3.74
N ASP A 275 14.28 22.14 -3.48
CA ASP A 275 13.78 21.24 -4.54
C ASP A 275 12.51 21.79 -5.19
N SER A 276 12.45 21.72 -6.52
CA SER A 276 11.33 22.19 -7.34
C SER A 276 10.00 21.47 -7.02
N ALA A 277 10.06 20.23 -6.54
CA ALA A 277 8.87 19.49 -6.10
C ALA A 277 8.22 20.09 -4.83
N THR A 278 9.03 20.66 -3.93
CA THR A 278 8.55 21.35 -2.73
C THR A 278 7.84 22.66 -3.08
N ALA A 279 8.29 23.34 -4.15
CA ALA A 279 7.70 24.62 -4.58
C ALA A 279 6.24 24.48 -5.07
N ASP A 280 5.91 23.40 -5.78
CA ASP A 280 4.54 23.13 -6.25
C ASP A 280 3.59 22.77 -5.09
N GLN A 281 4.10 22.03 -4.11
CA GLN A 281 3.38 21.73 -2.88
C GLN A 281 3.08 23.03 -2.10
N ASP A 282 4.08 23.89 -1.95
CA ASP A 282 3.95 25.19 -1.28
C ASP A 282 2.93 26.10 -1.98
N GLN A 283 2.93 26.14 -3.32
CA GLN A 283 1.95 26.91 -4.07
C GLN A 283 0.53 26.40 -3.83
N THR A 284 0.35 25.08 -3.81
CA THR A 284 -0.95 24.44 -3.59
C THR A 284 -1.46 24.66 -2.17
N LEU A 285 -0.57 24.54 -1.17
CA LEU A 285 -0.87 24.84 0.23
C LEU A 285 -1.29 26.31 0.39
N ASN A 286 -0.50 27.25 -0.14
CA ASN A 286 -0.84 28.68 -0.06
C ASN A 286 -2.18 28.98 -0.73
N GLN A 287 -2.51 28.32 -1.84
CA GLN A 287 -3.83 28.48 -2.46
C GLN A 287 -4.96 27.98 -1.56
N LEU A 288 -4.77 26.86 -0.85
CA LEU A 288 -5.74 26.36 0.14
C LEU A 288 -5.96 27.39 1.25
N LEU A 289 -4.88 27.99 1.78
CA LEU A 289 -4.96 29.03 2.80
C LEU A 289 -5.72 30.26 2.30
N ILE A 290 -5.47 30.70 1.06
CA ILE A 290 -6.19 31.83 0.44
C ILE A 290 -7.68 31.53 0.32
N GLU A 291 -8.05 30.32 -0.12
CA GLU A 291 -9.47 29.96 -0.24
C GLU A 291 -10.17 29.83 1.13
N MET A 292 -9.48 29.34 2.15
CA MET A 292 -10.01 29.26 3.53
C MET A 292 -10.21 30.65 4.15
N ASP A 293 -9.25 31.56 3.97
CA ASP A 293 -9.34 32.95 4.46
C ASP A 293 -10.40 33.74 3.65
N GLY A 294 -10.57 33.42 2.36
CA GLY A 294 -11.43 34.10 1.40
C GLY A 294 -12.93 33.81 1.49
N PHE A 295 -13.38 33.01 2.46
CA PHE A 295 -14.82 32.83 2.71
C PHE A 295 -15.44 34.06 3.37
N ASP A 296 -16.52 34.55 2.78
CA ASP A 296 -17.35 35.59 3.37
C ASP A 296 -18.23 34.98 4.48
N GLN A 297 -18.62 35.76 5.49
CA GLN A 297 -19.45 35.23 6.61
C GLN A 297 -20.83 34.70 6.15
N SER A 298 -21.22 34.99 4.90
CA SER A 298 -22.48 34.58 4.29
C SER A 298 -22.47 33.17 3.69
N SER A 299 -21.29 32.61 3.37
CA SER A 299 -21.20 31.25 2.82
C SER A 299 -21.18 30.22 3.95
N SER A 300 -22.24 29.41 4.07
CA SER A 300 -22.37 28.35 5.07
C SER A 300 -21.58 27.09 4.64
N ILE A 301 -20.26 27.21 4.58
CA ILE A 301 -19.35 26.14 4.17
C ILE A 301 -18.45 25.79 5.34
N VAL A 302 -18.38 24.50 5.67
CA VAL A 302 -17.47 23.97 6.69
C VAL A 302 -16.44 23.08 6.00
N VAL A 303 -15.15 23.33 6.26
CA VAL A 303 -14.05 22.50 5.77
C VAL A 303 -13.65 21.52 6.86
N ILE A 304 -13.60 20.23 6.57
CA ILE A 304 -13.12 19.21 7.50
C ILE A 304 -11.88 18.56 6.90
N GLY A 305 -10.73 18.65 7.57
CA GLY A 305 -9.50 17.96 7.18
C GLY A 305 -9.28 16.74 8.06
N SER A 306 -8.71 15.65 7.54
CA SER A 306 -8.21 14.55 8.36
C SER A 306 -6.72 14.33 8.21
N THR A 307 -6.05 13.99 9.30
CA THR A 307 -4.65 13.56 9.29
C THR A 307 -4.40 12.44 10.30
N ASN A 308 -3.39 11.61 10.03
CA ASN A 308 -2.84 10.69 11.01
C ASN A 308 -1.62 11.28 11.75
N ARG A 309 -1.12 12.43 11.29
CA ARG A 309 0.15 13.03 11.72
C ARG A 309 0.01 14.54 11.93
N PRO A 310 -0.62 14.97 13.03
CA PRO A 310 -0.74 16.39 13.33
C PRO A 310 0.63 17.06 13.56
N ASP A 311 1.63 16.29 13.97
CA ASP A 311 3.01 16.73 14.23
C ASP A 311 3.72 17.31 13.00
N VAL A 312 3.42 16.82 11.81
CA VAL A 312 4.08 17.26 10.57
C VAL A 312 3.36 18.39 9.85
N LEU A 313 2.21 18.84 10.35
CA LEU A 313 1.43 19.87 9.68
C LEU A 313 2.03 21.27 9.87
N ASP A 314 1.97 22.08 8.81
CA ASP A 314 2.34 23.49 8.86
C ASP A 314 1.37 24.22 9.79
N ARG A 315 1.92 24.88 10.81
CA ARG A 315 1.19 25.70 11.78
C ARG A 315 0.33 26.78 11.14
N ALA A 316 0.58 27.14 9.87
CA ALA A 316 -0.30 28.03 9.12
C ALA A 316 -1.71 27.46 8.95
N LEU A 317 -1.88 26.14 8.86
CA LEU A 317 -3.19 25.49 8.69
C LEU A 317 -4.04 25.56 9.96
N THR A 318 -3.42 25.40 11.13
CA THR A 318 -4.10 25.36 12.45
C THR A 318 -4.28 26.74 13.08
N ARG A 319 -4.02 27.83 12.34
CA ARG A 319 -4.25 29.19 12.83
C ARG A 319 -5.76 29.52 12.87
N PRO A 320 -6.20 30.34 13.86
CA PRO A 320 -7.58 30.81 13.92
C PRO A 320 -8.07 31.39 12.60
N GLY A 321 -9.27 31.00 12.16
CA GLY A 321 -9.85 31.36 10.87
C GLY A 321 -9.65 30.33 9.76
N ARG A 322 -8.83 29.30 9.98
CA ARG A 322 -8.60 28.18 9.07
C ARG A 322 -9.09 26.89 9.72
N PHE A 323 -8.21 25.95 10.09
CA PHE A 323 -8.57 24.85 10.97
C PHE A 323 -8.49 25.33 12.42
N ASP A 324 -9.56 26.00 12.85
CA ASP A 324 -9.65 26.62 14.17
C ASP A 324 -10.19 25.68 15.25
N ARG A 325 -10.71 24.52 14.88
CA ARG A 325 -10.96 23.41 15.81
C ARG A 325 -10.18 22.17 15.43
N GLU A 326 -9.59 21.55 16.44
CA GLU A 326 -8.89 20.28 16.33
C GLU A 326 -9.64 19.26 17.19
N VAL A 327 -10.14 18.19 16.56
CA VAL A 327 -10.90 17.13 17.23
C VAL A 327 -10.09 15.84 17.16
N ALA A 328 -9.77 15.29 18.33
CA ALA A 328 -9.06 14.02 18.43
C ALA A 328 -10.01 12.84 18.18
N VAL A 329 -9.64 11.94 17.28
CA VAL A 329 -10.34 10.68 16.98
C VAL A 329 -9.42 9.53 17.38
N ASN A 330 -9.42 9.23 18.67
CA ASN A 330 -8.55 8.24 19.31
C ASN A 330 -9.02 6.80 19.06
N LEU A 331 -8.20 5.85 19.50
CA LEU A 331 -8.61 4.44 19.53
C LEU A 331 -9.76 4.25 20.54
N PRO A 332 -10.74 3.40 20.23
CA PRO A 332 -11.88 3.15 21.11
C PRO A 332 -11.48 2.41 22.39
N ASP A 333 -12.14 2.75 23.49
CA ASP A 333 -12.08 2.02 24.76
C ASP A 333 -12.86 0.69 24.66
N VAL A 334 -12.84 -0.13 25.72
CA VAL A 334 -13.55 -1.44 25.74
C VAL A 334 -15.02 -1.29 25.37
N ARG A 335 -15.72 -0.26 25.90
CA ARG A 335 -17.15 -0.02 25.62
C ARG A 335 -17.36 0.43 24.18
N GLY A 336 -16.49 1.30 23.67
CA GLY A 336 -16.48 1.75 22.29
C GLY A 336 -16.24 0.60 21.32
N ARG A 337 -15.30 -0.30 21.62
CA ARG A 337 -15.05 -1.52 20.82
C ARG A 337 -16.29 -2.40 20.78
N GLU A 338 -16.93 -2.62 21.91
CA GLU A 338 -18.19 -3.38 21.99
C GLU A 338 -19.31 -2.73 21.15
N ALA A 339 -19.43 -1.39 21.19
CA ALA A 339 -20.40 -0.64 20.38
C ALA A 339 -20.09 -0.72 18.88
N ILE A 340 -18.82 -0.61 18.48
CA ILE A 340 -18.37 -0.78 17.10
C ILE A 340 -18.66 -2.19 16.60
N LEU A 341 -18.33 -3.21 17.40
CA LEU A 341 -18.63 -4.62 17.09
C LEU A 341 -20.13 -4.82 16.87
N ARG A 342 -20.99 -4.23 17.72
CA ARG A 342 -22.45 -4.28 17.52
C ARG A 342 -22.89 -3.67 16.20
N VAL A 343 -22.33 -2.53 15.79
CA VAL A 343 -22.68 -1.88 14.52
C VAL A 343 -22.34 -2.79 13.33
N HIS A 344 -21.13 -3.37 13.32
CA HIS A 344 -20.70 -4.27 12.26
C HIS A 344 -21.43 -5.62 12.29
N ALA A 345 -21.82 -6.10 13.47
CA ALA A 345 -22.57 -7.34 13.65
C ALA A 345 -24.01 -7.28 13.11
N ARG A 346 -24.62 -6.09 12.94
CA ARG A 346 -26.03 -5.94 12.48
C ARG A 346 -26.34 -6.68 11.17
N ARG A 347 -25.35 -6.89 10.31
CA ARG A 347 -25.50 -7.53 8.99
C ARG A 347 -25.04 -8.98 8.97
N MET A 348 -24.72 -9.57 10.12
CA MET A 348 -24.10 -10.88 10.26
C MET A 348 -24.96 -11.83 11.08
N GLN A 349 -24.90 -13.12 10.76
CA GLN A 349 -25.47 -14.19 11.57
C GLN A 349 -24.44 -14.58 12.64
N LEU A 350 -24.65 -14.13 13.87
CA LEU A 350 -23.83 -14.49 15.02
C LEU A 350 -24.51 -15.60 15.82
N ASP A 351 -23.70 -16.45 16.45
CA ASP A 351 -24.20 -17.40 17.44
C ASP A 351 -24.84 -16.63 18.61
N THR A 352 -26.01 -17.09 19.06
CA THR A 352 -26.72 -16.57 20.24
C THR A 352 -25.90 -16.57 21.52
N GLN A 353 -24.91 -17.46 21.64
CA GLN A 353 -24.04 -17.54 22.80
C GLN A 353 -22.81 -16.62 22.73
N LEU A 354 -22.59 -15.93 21.60
CA LEU A 354 -21.41 -15.10 21.42
C LEU A 354 -21.54 -13.76 22.18
N ASP A 355 -20.77 -13.62 23.25
CA ASP A 355 -20.65 -12.35 23.98
C ASP A 355 -19.66 -11.40 23.27
N LEU A 356 -20.17 -10.29 22.72
CA LEU A 356 -19.34 -9.25 22.10
C LEU A 356 -18.48 -8.49 23.12
N SER A 357 -18.85 -8.50 24.41
CA SER A 357 -18.05 -7.88 25.47
C SER A 357 -16.75 -8.67 25.71
N TRP A 358 -16.80 -10.00 25.59
CA TRP A 358 -15.60 -10.84 25.57
C TRP A 358 -14.70 -10.54 24.36
N VAL A 359 -15.28 -10.37 23.17
CA VAL A 359 -14.51 -10.00 21.95
C VAL A 359 -13.84 -8.63 22.11
N ALA A 360 -14.54 -7.65 22.67
CA ALA A 360 -14.02 -6.30 22.91
C ALA A 360 -12.84 -6.29 23.91
N ARG A 361 -12.90 -7.12 24.97
CA ARG A 361 -11.79 -7.30 25.91
C ARG A 361 -10.58 -7.97 25.25
N GLY A 362 -10.83 -8.90 24.33
CA GLY A 362 -9.76 -9.59 23.59
C GLY A 362 -9.15 -8.86 22.41
N THR A 363 -9.50 -7.58 22.21
CA THR A 363 -9.01 -6.75 21.10
C THR A 363 -8.44 -5.41 21.59
N PRO A 364 -7.58 -5.39 22.62
CA PRO A 364 -7.01 -4.14 23.13
C PRO A 364 -6.20 -3.44 22.03
N GLY A 365 -6.41 -2.13 21.89
CA GLY A 365 -5.72 -1.30 20.88
C GLY A 365 -6.23 -1.45 19.45
N PHE A 366 -7.26 -2.26 19.19
CA PHE A 366 -7.84 -2.37 17.85
C PHE A 366 -8.55 -1.08 17.48
N SER A 367 -8.33 -0.62 16.24
CA SER A 367 -9.11 0.46 15.66
C SER A 367 -10.49 -0.05 15.19
N GLY A 368 -11.41 0.86 14.85
CA GLY A 368 -12.71 0.46 14.32
C GLY A 368 -12.59 -0.34 13.02
N ALA A 369 -11.61 -0.02 12.18
CA ALA A 369 -11.30 -0.77 10.97
C ALA A 369 -10.78 -2.20 11.29
N ASP A 370 -9.96 -2.35 12.33
CA ASP A 370 -9.45 -3.66 12.74
C ASP A 370 -10.57 -4.56 13.29
N LEU A 371 -11.52 -3.98 14.04
CA LEU A 371 -12.71 -4.71 14.53
C LEU A 371 -13.64 -5.12 13.39
N ALA A 372 -13.83 -4.24 12.40
CA ALA A 372 -14.59 -4.58 11.20
C ALA A 372 -13.91 -5.72 10.43
N ASN A 373 -12.58 -5.69 10.32
CA ASN A 373 -11.81 -6.75 9.68
C ASN A 373 -11.86 -8.06 10.48
N LEU A 374 -11.82 -8.00 11.82
CA LEU A 374 -11.96 -9.17 12.70
C LEU A 374 -13.26 -9.92 12.45
N LEU A 375 -14.39 -9.22 12.46
CA LEU A 375 -15.68 -9.85 12.19
C LEU A 375 -15.76 -10.39 10.75
N ASN A 376 -15.21 -9.65 9.78
CA ASN A 376 -15.18 -10.12 8.38
C ASN A 376 -14.35 -11.40 8.22
N GLU A 377 -13.16 -11.49 8.82
CA GLU A 377 -12.34 -12.70 8.78
C GLU A 377 -13.00 -13.86 9.53
N ALA A 378 -13.71 -13.60 10.62
CA ALA A 378 -14.49 -14.62 11.33
C ALA A 378 -15.65 -15.14 10.48
N ALA A 379 -16.31 -14.27 9.72
CA ALA A 379 -17.36 -14.66 8.77
C ALA A 379 -16.81 -15.55 7.64
N ILE A 380 -15.65 -15.21 7.11
CA ILE A 380 -14.98 -16.00 6.06
C ILE A 380 -14.59 -17.37 6.62
N ALA A 381 -14.06 -17.43 7.86
CA ALA A 381 -13.75 -18.69 8.53
C ALA A 381 -15.00 -19.55 8.73
N ALA A 382 -16.09 -18.98 9.28
CA ALA A 382 -17.36 -19.68 9.44
C ALA A 382 -17.91 -20.21 8.11
N THR A 383 -17.79 -19.43 7.04
CA THR A 383 -18.21 -19.84 5.69
C THR A 383 -17.37 -21.01 5.17
N ARG A 384 -16.05 -20.99 5.41
CA ARG A 384 -15.14 -22.08 5.02
C ARG A 384 -15.46 -23.38 5.74
N ASP A 385 -15.89 -23.30 6.99
CA ASP A 385 -16.26 -24.44 7.83
C ASP A 385 -17.71 -24.91 7.59
N ASN A 386 -18.44 -24.26 6.66
CA ASN A 386 -19.87 -24.45 6.40
C ASN A 386 -20.75 -24.28 7.66
N SER A 387 -20.34 -23.40 8.57
CA SER A 387 -21.10 -23.05 9.77
C SER A 387 -22.27 -22.12 9.44
N GLU A 388 -23.43 -22.32 10.07
CA GLU A 388 -24.62 -21.46 9.88
C GLU A 388 -24.48 -20.07 10.55
N ALA A 389 -23.61 -19.95 11.56
CA ALA A 389 -23.39 -18.71 12.30
C ALA A 389 -21.92 -18.55 12.72
N VAL A 390 -21.51 -17.31 12.92
CA VAL A 390 -20.18 -16.97 13.45
C VAL A 390 -20.17 -17.19 14.97
N GLY A 391 -19.59 -18.30 15.41
CA GLY A 391 -19.31 -18.61 16.81
C GLY A 391 -17.93 -18.15 17.32
N ARG A 392 -17.63 -18.52 18.57
CA ARG A 392 -16.40 -18.13 19.29
C ARG A 392 -15.11 -18.62 18.62
N THR A 393 -15.10 -19.86 18.14
CA THR A 393 -13.94 -20.48 17.47
C THR A 393 -13.49 -19.68 16.24
N HIS A 394 -14.45 -19.20 15.42
CA HIS A 394 -14.14 -18.39 14.24
C HIS A 394 -13.59 -17.01 14.61
N ILE A 395 -14.07 -16.40 15.70
CA ILE A 395 -13.55 -15.11 16.20
C ILE A 395 -12.13 -15.27 16.72
N GLU A 396 -11.85 -16.34 17.48
CA GLU A 396 -10.49 -16.65 17.97
C GLU A 396 -9.54 -16.89 16.79
N PHE A 397 -9.95 -17.68 15.80
CA PHE A 397 -9.17 -17.89 14.59
C PHE A 397 -8.87 -16.57 13.86
N ALA A 398 -9.88 -15.71 13.68
CA ALA A 398 -9.72 -14.42 13.04
C ALA A 398 -8.79 -13.48 13.82
N ARG A 399 -8.92 -13.46 15.16
CA ARG A 399 -8.07 -12.67 16.06
C ARG A 399 -6.61 -13.12 15.94
N ASP A 400 -6.35 -14.41 16.01
CA ASP A 400 -5.00 -14.97 15.89
C ASP A 400 -4.41 -14.65 14.51
N ARG A 401 -5.21 -14.75 13.45
CA ARG A 401 -4.78 -14.42 12.10
C ARG A 401 -4.42 -12.94 11.94
N ILE A 402 -5.16 -12.03 12.56
CA ILE A 402 -4.88 -10.58 12.50
C ILE A 402 -3.63 -10.24 13.31
N LEU A 403 -3.50 -10.79 14.53
CA LEU A 403 -2.39 -10.49 15.43
C LEU A 403 -1.07 -11.12 14.99
N MET A 404 -1.11 -12.35 14.47
CA MET A 404 0.08 -13.20 14.28
C MET A 404 0.32 -13.58 12.83
N GLY A 405 -0.67 -13.36 11.96
CA GLY A 405 -0.65 -13.79 10.56
C GLY A 405 -1.26 -15.17 10.34
N ALA A 406 -1.32 -15.57 9.07
CA ALA A 406 -1.89 -16.87 8.69
C ALA A 406 -1.07 -18.04 9.25
N GLU A 407 -1.77 -19.10 9.59
CA GLU A 407 -1.17 -20.38 9.98
C GLU A 407 -0.46 -21.02 8.79
N ARG A 408 0.73 -21.59 9.03
CA ARG A 408 1.55 -22.20 7.98
C ARG A 408 1.22 -23.68 7.83
N HIS A 409 0.07 -23.98 7.24
CA HIS A 409 -0.30 -25.36 6.91
C HIS A 409 0.76 -26.02 6.00
N GLY A 410 1.38 -27.10 6.48
CA GLY A 410 2.43 -27.84 5.76
C GLY A 410 3.87 -27.56 6.20
N PHE A 411 4.09 -26.65 7.16
CA PHE A 411 5.39 -26.52 7.82
C PHE A 411 5.57 -27.69 8.81
N MET A 412 6.34 -28.71 8.43
CA MET A 412 6.75 -29.77 9.36
C MET A 412 7.97 -29.30 10.12
N MET A 413 7.78 -29.05 11.40
CA MET A 413 8.84 -28.71 12.35
C MET A 413 9.46 -30.01 12.87
N ASP A 414 10.79 -30.00 13.06
CA ASP A 414 11.45 -31.15 13.65
C ASP A 414 10.95 -31.40 15.08
N GLN A 415 10.99 -32.64 15.56
CA GLN A 415 10.49 -32.96 16.90
C GLN A 415 11.28 -32.23 17.99
N ASP A 416 12.60 -32.05 17.82
CA ASP A 416 13.43 -31.34 18.78
C ASP A 416 13.12 -29.84 18.78
N GLU A 417 12.87 -29.26 17.60
CA GLU A 417 12.46 -27.85 17.47
C GLU A 417 11.06 -27.60 18.07
N ARG A 418 10.13 -28.53 17.85
CA ARG A 418 8.78 -28.48 18.41
C ARG A 418 8.82 -28.60 19.94
N TYR A 419 9.66 -29.50 20.47
CA TYR A 419 9.90 -29.61 21.91
C TYR A 419 10.53 -28.34 22.49
N ALA A 420 11.54 -27.79 21.84
CA ALA A 420 12.17 -26.54 22.28
C ALA A 420 11.18 -25.37 22.29
N THR A 421 10.29 -25.30 21.29
CA THR A 421 9.22 -24.31 21.22
C THR A 421 8.20 -24.50 22.35
N ALA A 422 7.80 -25.74 22.65
CA ALA A 422 6.90 -26.02 23.77
C ALA A 422 7.51 -25.60 25.12
N VAL A 423 8.80 -25.88 25.34
CA VAL A 423 9.52 -25.45 26.54
C VAL A 423 9.60 -23.93 26.62
N HIS A 424 9.87 -23.26 25.49
CA HIS A 424 9.92 -21.80 25.41
C HIS A 424 8.57 -21.17 25.81
N GLU A 425 7.47 -21.62 25.19
CA GLU A 425 6.14 -21.09 25.48
C GLU A 425 5.69 -21.40 26.91
N ALA A 426 5.97 -22.61 27.41
CA ALA A 426 5.68 -22.96 28.80
C ALA A 426 6.46 -22.08 29.80
N GLY A 427 7.64 -21.59 29.42
CA GLY A 427 8.40 -20.59 30.18
C GLY A 427 7.66 -19.28 30.35
N HIS A 428 7.10 -18.73 29.27
CA HIS A 428 6.25 -17.53 29.33
C HIS A 428 5.05 -17.73 30.25
N VAL A 429 4.37 -18.88 30.13
CA VAL A 429 3.20 -19.22 30.96
C VAL A 429 3.58 -19.30 32.44
N ALA A 430 4.67 -20.01 32.78
CA ALA A 430 5.09 -20.20 34.17
C ALA A 430 5.40 -18.88 34.89
N VAL A 431 6.11 -17.98 34.19
CA VAL A 431 6.42 -16.64 34.69
C VAL A 431 5.17 -15.76 34.72
N GLY A 432 4.33 -15.80 33.69
CA GLY A 432 3.05 -15.10 33.61
C GLY A 432 2.10 -15.41 34.76
N LEU A 433 2.04 -16.67 35.18
CA LEU A 433 1.24 -17.10 36.33
C LEU A 433 1.89 -16.77 37.68
N ALA A 434 3.19 -16.47 37.72
CA ALA A 434 3.90 -16.15 38.97
C ALA A 434 3.93 -14.64 39.28
N VAL A 435 3.85 -13.79 38.25
CA VAL A 435 3.85 -12.34 38.42
C VAL A 435 2.53 -11.84 39.03
N LYS A 436 2.60 -10.81 39.88
CA LYS A 436 1.43 -10.32 40.62
C LYS A 436 0.58 -9.35 39.80
N ASN A 437 1.21 -8.52 38.97
CA ASN A 437 0.52 -7.45 38.25
C ASN A 437 0.31 -7.77 36.76
N GLY A 438 0.76 -8.95 36.30
CA GLY A 438 0.67 -9.40 34.92
C GLY A 438 -0.77 -9.59 34.45
N ASP A 439 -0.93 -9.63 33.13
CA ASP A 439 -2.24 -9.88 32.52
C ASP A 439 -2.50 -11.40 32.46
N PRO A 440 -3.73 -11.86 32.76
CA PRO A 440 -4.08 -13.28 32.76
C PRO A 440 -3.73 -13.98 31.45
N ILE A 441 -3.19 -15.19 31.55
CA ILE A 441 -2.90 -16.03 30.38
C ILE A 441 -4.20 -16.62 29.86
N HIS A 442 -4.46 -16.44 28.57
CA HIS A 442 -5.68 -16.93 27.91
C HIS A 442 -5.45 -18.23 27.17
N LYS A 443 -4.31 -18.34 26.47
CA LYS A 443 -4.00 -19.46 25.59
C LYS A 443 -2.51 -19.55 25.32
N VAL A 444 -2.02 -20.76 25.12
CA VAL A 444 -0.68 -21.05 24.62
C VAL A 444 -0.75 -21.99 23.42
N SER A 445 0.08 -21.77 22.41
CA SER A 445 0.12 -22.59 21.19
C SER A 445 1.54 -22.74 20.67
N ILE A 446 1.88 -23.92 20.18
CA ILE A 446 3.18 -24.23 19.53
C ILE A 446 3.05 -24.31 18.00
N LEU A 447 1.91 -23.85 17.45
CA LEU A 447 1.69 -23.83 16.01
C LEU A 447 2.35 -22.60 15.36
N PRO A 448 3.12 -22.77 14.27
CA PRO A 448 3.78 -21.67 13.61
C PRO A 448 2.76 -20.75 12.91
N ARG A 449 2.80 -19.46 13.27
CA ARG A 449 1.94 -18.41 12.70
C ARG A 449 2.77 -17.23 12.24
N GLY A 450 2.62 -16.86 10.96
CA GLY A 450 3.38 -15.77 10.36
C GLY A 450 4.90 -15.94 10.55
N ARG A 451 5.49 -15.11 11.41
CA ARG A 451 6.93 -15.13 11.76
C ARG A 451 7.23 -15.82 13.10
N ALA A 452 6.23 -16.14 13.90
CA ALA A 452 6.39 -16.79 15.20
C ALA A 452 6.27 -18.33 15.07
N LEU A 453 7.04 -19.06 15.87
CA LEU A 453 7.02 -20.53 15.94
C LEU A 453 6.04 -21.05 16.99
N GLY A 454 5.84 -20.29 18.07
CA GLY A 454 4.84 -20.50 19.10
C GLY A 454 4.34 -19.15 19.61
N VAL A 455 3.31 -19.17 20.45
CA VAL A 455 2.78 -17.96 21.08
C VAL A 455 2.05 -18.23 22.39
N THR A 456 2.32 -17.35 23.36
CA THR A 456 1.57 -17.24 24.60
C THR A 456 0.75 -15.95 24.57
N GLN A 457 -0.58 -16.08 24.66
CA GLN A 457 -1.50 -14.95 24.59
C GLN A 457 -2.04 -14.61 25.98
N SER A 458 -1.80 -13.37 26.41
CA SER A 458 -2.42 -12.78 27.60
C SER A 458 -3.61 -11.88 27.21
N LEU A 459 -4.67 -11.91 28.02
CA LEU A 459 -5.86 -11.07 27.86
C LEU A 459 -5.97 -10.09 29.02
N PRO A 460 -5.74 -8.78 28.81
CA PRO A 460 -5.95 -7.78 29.83
C PRO A 460 -7.43 -7.70 30.24
N GLU A 461 -7.70 -7.60 31.55
CA GLU A 461 -9.08 -7.40 32.05
C GLU A 461 -9.61 -5.98 31.78
N ARG A 462 -8.69 -5.01 31.68
CA ARG A 462 -8.99 -3.59 31.49
C ARG A 462 -7.88 -2.89 30.72
N ASP A 463 -8.25 -1.87 29.95
CA ASP A 463 -7.29 -0.99 29.29
C ASP A 463 -6.60 -0.11 30.36
N ARG A 464 -5.30 -0.35 30.59
CA ARG A 464 -4.51 0.40 31.59
C ARG A 464 -3.88 1.65 30.95
N LEU A 465 -4.40 2.83 31.28
CA LEU A 465 -3.79 4.10 30.87
C LEU A 465 -2.53 4.43 31.69
N MET A 466 -2.55 4.15 33.00
CA MET A 466 -1.42 4.35 33.90
C MET A 466 -0.68 3.03 34.13
N LYS A 467 0.52 2.92 33.57
CA LYS A 467 1.42 1.76 33.79
C LYS A 467 2.33 2.05 34.97
N LYS A 468 2.23 1.23 36.03
CA LYS A 468 3.11 1.31 37.21
C LYS A 468 4.46 0.66 36.91
N LEU A 469 5.48 1.02 37.69
CA LEU A 469 6.82 0.44 37.60
C LEU A 469 6.75 -1.10 37.69
N GLU A 470 6.05 -1.62 38.69
CA GLU A 470 5.98 -3.06 38.96
C GLU A 470 5.31 -3.83 37.81
N TYR A 471 4.37 -3.20 37.10
CA TYR A 471 3.71 -3.80 35.94
C TYR A 471 4.64 -3.87 34.71
N LEU A 472 5.49 -2.87 34.51
CA LEU A 472 6.47 -2.88 33.43
C LEU A 472 7.57 -3.90 33.71
N GLU A 473 8.05 -3.98 34.96
CA GLU A 473 9.00 -5.00 35.39
C GLU A 473 8.42 -6.42 35.24
N ASP A 474 7.17 -6.63 35.67
CA ASP A 474 6.47 -7.91 35.50
C ASP A 474 6.34 -8.28 34.01
N GLN A 475 6.05 -7.33 33.12
CA GLN A 475 6.01 -7.58 31.68
C GLN A 475 7.36 -7.98 31.10
N ILE A 476 8.44 -7.29 31.51
CA ILE A 476 9.80 -7.64 31.09
C ILE A 476 10.14 -9.07 31.57
N ALA A 477 9.79 -9.42 32.81
CA ALA A 477 10.02 -10.76 33.33
C ALA A 477 9.27 -11.83 32.51
N VAL A 478 8.01 -11.59 32.15
CA VAL A 478 7.23 -12.50 31.30
C VAL A 478 7.85 -12.65 29.92
N LEU A 479 8.28 -11.56 29.27
CA LEU A 479 8.95 -11.60 27.96
C LEU A 479 10.27 -12.39 28.01
N LEU A 480 10.97 -12.38 29.14
CA LEU A 480 12.21 -13.13 29.33
C LEU A 480 11.98 -14.58 29.80
N GLY A 481 10.73 -14.97 30.05
CA GLY A 481 10.36 -16.30 30.53
C GLY A 481 10.75 -17.43 29.59
N GLY A 482 10.52 -17.28 28.27
CA GLY A 482 10.93 -18.27 27.29
C GLY A 482 12.45 -18.47 27.23
N ARG A 483 13.21 -17.38 27.25
CA ARG A 483 14.69 -17.43 27.34
C ARG A 483 15.15 -18.14 28.61
N ALA A 484 14.53 -17.86 29.76
CA ALA A 484 14.87 -18.50 31.03
C ALA A 484 14.59 -20.02 31.00
N ALA A 485 13.46 -20.44 30.40
CA ALA A 485 13.12 -21.84 30.23
C ALA A 485 14.13 -22.60 29.35
N GLU A 486 14.56 -22.00 28.22
CA GLU A 486 15.61 -22.60 27.38
C GLU A 486 16.92 -22.80 28.16
N GLN A 487 17.35 -21.79 28.92
CA GLN A 487 18.61 -21.84 29.67
C GLN A 487 18.59 -22.92 30.76
N ILE A 488 17.47 -23.07 31.47
CA ILE A 488 17.36 -23.97 32.62
C ILE A 488 17.03 -25.41 32.19
N LEU A 489 16.05 -25.58 31.30
CA LEU A 489 15.49 -26.89 30.96
C LEU A 489 16.19 -27.51 29.75
N LEU A 490 16.61 -26.71 28.76
CA LEU A 490 17.30 -27.20 27.56
C LEU A 490 18.82 -27.05 27.65
N SER A 491 19.33 -26.31 28.64
CA SER A 491 20.77 -25.98 28.77
C SER A 491 21.37 -25.37 27.48
N THR A 492 20.54 -24.70 26.68
CA THR A 492 20.93 -24.07 25.42
C THR A 492 20.18 -22.76 25.21
N MET A 493 20.51 -22.05 24.14
CA MET A 493 19.95 -20.75 23.81
C MET A 493 19.58 -20.73 22.34
N THR A 494 18.31 -20.50 22.02
CA THR A 494 17.84 -20.42 20.63
C THR A 494 17.78 -18.96 20.15
N ALA A 495 17.65 -18.79 18.82
CA ALA A 495 17.37 -17.49 18.21
C ALA A 495 15.88 -17.10 18.29
N GLY A 496 15.00 -18.01 18.74
CA GLY A 496 13.55 -17.80 18.82
C GLY A 496 13.16 -16.65 19.74
N ALA A 497 13.88 -16.47 20.86
CA ALA A 497 13.63 -15.41 21.84
C ALA A 497 13.98 -13.98 21.35
N SER A 498 14.42 -13.79 20.10
CA SER A 498 14.91 -12.50 19.61
C SER A 498 13.85 -11.39 19.67
N ASN A 499 12.61 -11.71 19.31
CA ASN A 499 11.49 -10.76 19.36
C ASN A 499 11.15 -10.36 20.80
N ASP A 500 11.16 -11.31 21.74
CA ASP A 500 10.81 -11.03 23.13
C ASP A 500 11.90 -10.21 23.83
N ILE A 501 13.17 -10.49 23.53
CA ILE A 501 14.30 -9.67 23.97
C ILE A 501 14.19 -8.25 23.42
N GLN A 502 13.89 -8.10 22.12
CA GLN A 502 13.71 -6.78 21.52
C GLN A 502 12.63 -5.99 22.25
N ARG A 503 11.45 -6.58 22.48
CA ARG A 503 10.33 -5.93 23.18
C ARG A 503 10.68 -5.61 24.63
N ALA A 504 11.36 -6.51 25.33
CA ALA A 504 11.82 -6.29 26.70
C ALA A 504 12.78 -5.09 26.78
N VAL A 505 13.73 -4.99 25.85
CA VAL A 505 14.68 -3.88 25.75
C VAL A 505 13.99 -2.57 25.39
N GLU A 506 13.00 -2.58 24.49
CA GLU A 506 12.21 -1.40 24.15
C GLU A 506 11.46 -0.85 25.38
N ILE A 507 10.80 -1.72 26.16
CA ILE A 507 10.13 -1.33 27.40
C ILE A 507 11.13 -0.76 28.40
N ALA A 508 12.24 -1.47 28.64
CA ALA A 508 13.28 -1.02 29.57
C ALA A 508 13.90 0.32 29.13
N ARG A 509 14.09 0.54 27.83
CA ARG A 509 14.58 1.81 27.29
C ARG A 509 13.59 2.93 27.56
N SER A 510 12.30 2.77 27.23
CA SER A 510 11.28 3.79 27.52
C SER A 510 11.13 4.05 29.03
N MET A 511 11.28 3.03 29.89
CA MET A 511 11.35 3.24 31.35
C MET A 511 12.46 4.20 31.74
N VAL A 512 13.64 4.08 31.13
CA VAL A 512 14.81 4.89 31.45
C VAL A 512 14.76 6.27 30.78
N SER A 513 14.42 6.35 29.49
CA SER A 513 14.56 7.57 28.67
C SER A 513 13.32 8.44 28.57
N GLU A 514 12.13 7.88 28.76
CA GLU A 514 10.85 8.59 28.59
C GLU A 514 10.10 8.74 29.91
N PHE A 515 10.02 7.67 30.71
CA PHE A 515 9.22 7.65 31.94
C PHE A 515 10.00 8.09 33.17
N GLY A 516 11.33 8.18 33.10
CA GLY A 516 12.17 8.56 34.24
C GLY A 516 12.16 7.55 35.39
N MET A 517 11.90 6.27 35.08
CA MET A 517 11.80 5.16 36.03
C MET A 517 13.15 4.46 36.21
N SER A 518 14.20 5.24 36.46
CA SER A 518 15.56 4.70 36.61
C SER A 518 16.38 5.49 37.63
N PRO A 519 17.55 4.98 38.05
CA PRO A 519 18.48 5.71 38.91
C PRO A 519 18.96 7.05 38.33
N LEU A 520 18.73 7.31 37.02
CA LEU A 520 19.03 8.60 36.39
C LEU A 520 18.07 9.72 36.84
N GLY A 521 16.94 9.36 37.46
CA GLY A 521 15.91 10.29 37.90
C GLY A 521 14.90 10.63 36.79
N PRO A 522 14.01 11.59 37.05
CA PRO A 522 12.91 11.97 36.16
C PRO A 522 13.39 12.86 35.00
N ILE A 523 14.27 12.35 34.15
CA ILE A 523 14.78 13.05 32.97
C ILE A 523 14.11 12.50 31.70
N TYR A 524 13.73 13.40 30.79
CA TYR A 524 13.26 13.05 29.45
C TYR A 524 14.41 13.25 28.45
N LEU A 525 14.77 12.20 27.73
CA LEU A 525 15.93 12.20 26.82
C LEU A 525 15.56 12.33 25.33
N GLY A 526 14.27 12.45 25.01
CA GLY A 526 13.81 12.57 23.62
C GLY A 526 14.07 11.33 22.78
N ASP A 527 13.82 11.43 21.46
CA ASP A 527 14.23 10.42 20.48
C ASP A 527 15.72 10.65 20.13
N PRO A 528 16.61 9.67 20.40
CA PRO A 528 18.04 9.76 20.08
C PRO A 528 18.34 10.03 18.60
N ARG A 529 17.36 9.83 17.71
CA ARG A 529 17.49 10.07 16.26
C ARG A 529 17.34 11.54 15.89
N THR A 530 16.68 12.33 16.72
CA THR A 530 16.39 13.75 16.45
C THR A 530 17.27 14.71 17.21
N GLU A 531 17.72 14.32 18.42
CA GLU A 531 18.55 15.17 19.26
C GLU A 531 19.89 14.48 19.58
N PRO A 532 21.04 15.13 19.30
CA PRO A 532 22.33 14.54 19.60
C PRO A 532 22.54 14.49 21.13
N LEU A 533 22.44 13.29 21.71
CA LEU A 533 22.72 13.03 23.12
C LEU A 533 24.23 12.89 23.36
N SER A 534 24.68 13.24 24.58
CA SER A 534 26.07 13.04 24.99
C SER A 534 26.40 11.55 25.13
N GLN A 535 27.59 11.13 24.70
CA GLN A 535 28.04 9.73 24.81
C GLN A 535 27.99 9.22 26.26
N SER A 536 28.43 10.02 27.23
CA SER A 536 28.44 9.62 28.64
C SER A 536 27.02 9.40 29.21
N LEU A 537 26.03 10.06 28.62
CA LEU A 537 24.63 9.87 28.99
C LEU A 537 24.07 8.60 28.34
N LEU A 538 24.42 8.34 27.08
CA LEU A 538 24.06 7.10 26.39
C LEU A 538 24.61 5.87 27.13
N ASP A 539 25.87 5.90 27.53
CA ASP A 539 26.50 4.79 28.27
C ASP A 539 25.75 4.50 29.59
N ARG A 540 25.34 5.56 30.31
CA ARG A 540 24.54 5.45 31.56
C ARG A 540 23.13 4.90 31.32
N VAL A 541 22.51 5.28 30.20
CA VAL A 541 21.19 4.73 29.81
C VAL A 541 21.31 3.25 29.50
N GLU A 542 22.33 2.85 28.73
CA GLU A 542 22.56 1.44 28.39
C GLU A 542 22.87 0.58 29.62
N GLU A 543 23.67 1.10 30.56
CA GLU A 543 23.93 0.43 31.83
C GLU A 543 22.64 0.23 32.64
N ALA A 544 21.79 1.27 32.75
CA ALA A 544 20.52 1.17 33.45
C ALA A 544 19.57 0.15 32.79
N VAL A 545 19.47 0.16 31.45
CA VAL A 545 18.68 -0.82 30.69
C VAL A 545 19.18 -2.24 30.92
N ASN A 546 20.49 -2.48 30.82
CA ASN A 546 21.08 -3.80 31.05
C ASN A 546 20.82 -4.30 32.47
N ASN A 547 20.91 -3.42 33.47
CA ASN A 547 20.61 -3.80 34.85
C ASN A 547 19.15 -4.22 35.04
N ILE A 548 18.19 -3.51 34.44
CA ILE A 548 16.77 -3.89 34.46
C ILE A 548 16.58 -5.26 33.82
N ILE A 549 17.11 -5.48 32.61
CA ILE A 549 16.95 -6.73 31.87
C ILE A 549 17.56 -7.91 32.63
N ASN A 550 18.79 -7.77 33.14
CA ASN A 550 19.46 -8.85 33.87
C ASN A 550 18.75 -9.19 35.18
N THR A 551 18.22 -8.18 35.90
CA THR A 551 17.46 -8.39 37.13
C THR A 551 16.17 -9.17 36.85
N GLN A 552 15.43 -8.80 35.81
CA GLN A 552 14.19 -9.50 35.45
C GLN A 552 14.45 -10.89 34.86
N LEU A 553 15.56 -11.09 34.14
CA LEU A 553 15.98 -12.42 33.67
C LEU A 553 16.30 -13.35 34.84
N ALA A 554 17.06 -12.87 35.83
CA ALA A 554 17.36 -13.65 37.03
C ALA A 554 16.08 -14.07 37.78
N ARG A 555 15.13 -13.13 37.93
CA ARG A 555 13.81 -13.41 38.51
C ARG A 555 13.03 -14.45 37.69
N ALA A 556 13.04 -14.36 36.36
CA ALA A 556 12.40 -15.35 35.50
C ALA A 556 13.04 -16.74 35.68
N CYS A 557 14.38 -16.81 35.78
CA CYS A 557 15.10 -18.05 36.04
C CYS A 557 14.74 -18.68 37.39
N GLU A 558 14.61 -17.90 38.45
CA GLU A 558 14.16 -18.38 39.77
C GLU A 558 12.75 -18.99 39.68
N VAL A 559 11.82 -18.32 39.00
CA VAL A 559 10.45 -18.81 38.84
C VAL A 559 10.43 -20.12 38.05
N VAL A 560 11.12 -20.19 36.92
CA VAL A 560 11.21 -21.40 36.09
C VAL A 560 11.82 -22.56 36.88
N THR A 561 12.87 -22.30 37.66
CA THR A 561 13.50 -23.32 38.52
C THR A 561 12.54 -23.83 39.60
N SER A 562 11.71 -22.96 40.17
CA SER A 562 10.73 -23.35 41.20
C SER A 562 9.53 -24.15 40.67
N LYS A 563 9.25 -24.08 39.36
CA LYS A 563 8.04 -24.65 38.72
C LYS A 563 8.34 -25.70 37.64
N GLN A 564 9.51 -26.34 37.68
CA GLN A 564 9.96 -27.27 36.63
C GLN A 564 8.95 -28.39 36.36
N ASP A 565 8.39 -29.00 37.40
CA ASP A 565 7.43 -30.10 37.26
C ASP A 565 6.12 -29.65 36.56
N SER A 566 5.67 -28.43 36.86
CA SER A 566 4.46 -27.87 36.24
C SER A 566 4.70 -27.52 34.77
N ILE A 567 5.91 -27.03 34.46
CA ILE A 567 6.33 -26.75 33.09
C ILE A 567 6.39 -28.06 32.28
N ALA A 568 6.97 -29.13 32.84
CA ALA A 568 7.04 -30.43 32.18
C ALA A 568 5.64 -30.95 31.80
N ARG A 569 4.66 -30.90 32.72
CA ARG A 569 3.27 -31.28 32.43
C ARG A 569 2.64 -30.43 31.32
N LEU A 570 2.88 -29.12 31.32
CA LEU A 570 2.36 -28.25 30.28
C LEU A 570 3.01 -28.55 28.91
N VAL A 571 4.31 -28.85 28.88
CA VAL A 571 5.03 -29.23 27.66
C VAL A 571 4.47 -30.52 27.07
N GLU A 572 4.23 -31.54 27.90
CA GLU A 572 3.59 -32.80 27.46
C GLU A 572 2.21 -32.53 26.84
N LEU A 573 1.38 -31.73 27.51
CA LEU A 573 0.05 -31.37 27.03
C LEU A 573 0.10 -30.59 25.71
N LEU A 574 1.07 -29.67 25.56
CA LEU A 574 1.29 -28.91 24.34
C LEU A 574 1.72 -29.79 23.16
N LEU A 575 2.53 -30.82 23.40
CA LEU A 575 2.96 -31.74 22.35
C LEU A 575 1.81 -32.66 21.88
N GLU A 576 0.84 -32.94 22.76
CA GLU A 576 -0.36 -33.72 22.43
C GLU A 576 -1.42 -32.88 21.69
N HIS A 577 -1.74 -31.68 22.18
CA HIS A 577 -2.88 -30.89 21.69
C HIS A 577 -2.52 -29.69 20.82
N ASP A 578 -1.23 -29.36 20.66
CA ASP A 578 -0.69 -28.17 19.97
C ASP A 578 -1.07 -26.81 20.57
N THR A 579 -2.25 -26.70 21.16
CA THR A 579 -2.83 -25.48 21.71
C THR A 579 -3.58 -25.83 22.99
N VAL A 580 -3.33 -25.07 24.05
CA VAL A 580 -3.96 -25.26 25.36
C VAL A 580 -4.57 -23.93 25.82
N GLU A 581 -5.84 -23.96 26.21
CA GLU A 581 -6.58 -22.80 26.75
C GLU A 581 -6.34 -22.63 28.26
N ALA A 582 -6.75 -21.47 28.79
CA ALA A 582 -6.59 -21.09 30.21
C ALA A 582 -6.96 -22.20 31.20
N ASP A 583 -8.10 -22.87 31.03
CA ASP A 583 -8.57 -23.92 31.93
C ASP A 583 -7.59 -25.11 32.00
N GLY A 584 -7.01 -25.49 30.85
CA GLY A 584 -6.00 -26.55 30.77
C GLY A 584 -4.66 -26.11 31.37
N ILE A 585 -4.29 -24.84 31.16
CA ILE A 585 -3.09 -24.26 31.80
C ILE A 585 -3.24 -24.27 33.32
N GLU A 586 -4.37 -23.83 33.87
CA GLU A 586 -4.60 -23.80 35.31
C GLU A 586 -4.50 -25.19 35.93
N GLN A 587 -5.00 -26.22 35.26
CA GLN A 587 -4.89 -27.62 35.71
C GLN A 587 -3.43 -28.09 35.79
N CYS A 588 -2.56 -27.70 34.85
CA CYS A 588 -1.14 -28.07 34.89
C CYS A 588 -0.39 -27.44 36.07
N PHE A 589 -0.80 -26.24 36.50
CA PHE A 589 -0.14 -25.46 37.56
C PHE A 589 -0.86 -25.53 38.92
N ALA A 590 -2.00 -26.22 39.00
CA ALA A 590 -2.68 -26.49 40.25
C ALA A 590 -1.82 -27.41 41.16
N PRO A 591 -1.87 -27.25 42.49
CA PRO A 591 -1.24 -28.18 43.41
C PRO A 591 -1.87 -29.57 43.21
N GLU A 592 -1.05 -30.63 43.13
CA GLU A 592 -1.51 -32.00 42.93
C GLU A 592 -2.67 -32.32 43.87
N GLN A 593 -3.87 -32.50 43.31
CA GLN A 593 -4.83 -33.36 43.97
C GLN A 593 -4.37 -34.80 43.72
N PRO A 594 -4.24 -35.64 44.75
CA PRO A 594 -4.01 -37.06 44.52
C PRO A 594 -5.15 -37.55 43.66
N ASN A 595 -4.83 -38.07 42.47
CA ASN A 595 -5.84 -38.73 41.62
C ASN A 595 -6.63 -39.69 42.53
N PRO A 596 -7.97 -39.61 42.58
CA PRO A 596 -8.73 -40.71 43.14
C PRO A 596 -8.30 -41.96 42.37
N PRO A 597 -8.03 -43.09 43.06
CA PRO A 597 -7.55 -44.29 42.40
C PRO A 597 -8.48 -44.59 41.23
N LEU A 598 -7.90 -44.70 40.03
CA LEU A 598 -8.58 -45.26 38.89
C LEU A 598 -9.00 -46.68 39.31
N ASP A 599 -10.25 -46.85 39.72
CA ASP A 599 -10.88 -48.14 39.89
C ASP A 599 -10.96 -48.79 38.51
N PHE A 600 -9.86 -49.39 38.08
CA PHE A 600 -9.84 -50.41 37.05
C PHE A 600 -10.56 -51.63 37.64
N HIS A 601 -11.89 -51.62 37.59
CA HIS A 601 -12.66 -52.84 37.56
C HIS A 601 -12.63 -53.37 36.12
N PRO A 602 -11.84 -54.41 35.79
CA PRO A 602 -12.03 -55.12 34.54
C PRO A 602 -13.41 -55.77 34.60
N GLN A 603 -14.38 -55.23 33.85
CA GLN A 603 -15.61 -55.96 33.56
C GLN A 603 -15.23 -57.18 32.72
N LEU A 604 -15.00 -58.30 33.41
CA LEU A 604 -14.97 -59.62 32.80
C LEU A 604 -16.37 -59.88 32.22
N ALA A 605 -16.45 -59.90 30.89
CA ALA A 605 -17.64 -60.38 30.20
C ALA A 605 -17.97 -61.82 30.67
N PRO A 606 -19.23 -62.14 31.00
CA PRO A 606 -19.58 -63.48 31.44
C PRO A 606 -19.39 -64.48 30.30
N LEU A 607 -18.70 -65.59 30.61
CA LEU A 607 -18.50 -66.70 29.70
C LEU A 607 -19.86 -67.30 29.26
N PRO A 608 -20.05 -67.62 27.97
CA PRO A 608 -21.27 -68.26 27.50
C PRO A 608 -21.39 -69.67 28.10
N GLN A 609 -22.54 -69.97 28.70
CA GLN A 609 -22.84 -71.30 29.24
C GLN A 609 -22.99 -72.32 28.10
N PRO A 610 -22.53 -73.57 28.29
CA PRO A 610 -22.69 -74.62 27.29
C PRO A 610 -24.16 -75.01 27.17
N ALA A 611 -24.65 -75.08 25.94
CA ALA A 611 -26.00 -75.51 25.61
C ALA A 611 -26.24 -76.96 26.06
N ALA A 612 -27.35 -77.18 26.76
CA ALA A 612 -27.94 -78.49 27.04
C ALA A 612 -29.28 -78.60 26.32
#